data_AF-Q5DBB0-F1
#
_entry.id   AF-Q5DBB0-F1
#
_cell.length_a   1.000
_cell.length_b   1.000
_cell.length_c   1.000
_cell.angle_alpha   90.00
_cell.angle_beta   90.00
_cell.angle_gamma   90.00
#
_symmetry.space_group_name_H-M   'P 1'
#
loop_
_entity.id
_entity.type
_entity.pdbx_description
1 polymer ?
#
loop_
_entity_poly.entity_id
_entity_poly.type
_entity_poly.pdbx_seq_one_letter_code
_entity_poly.pdbx_strand_id
1 'polypeptide(L)'
;MSLCVKMSRKFLARVSEKVSISNRLTSSPCCVVTSEFGWSANMERIMKAQALRDSSTMGYMAAKKQLELNPYHPMIKALKDQFESGDSIKLAKDLVQLLYDTALLSSGFSLTDPKIHAKSIHHLVCMCLDIPDEEMKGKCVAADNGPTVAPPAEAGDDAGMEEVD
;
A
#
# COMPACT_ATOMS: atom_id res chain seq x y z
N MET A 1 13.03 18.56 13.74
CA MET A 1 12.43 18.19 12.43
C MET A 1 11.07 17.55 12.68
N SER A 2 10.01 18.05 12.05
CA SER A 2 8.65 17.49 12.19
C SER A 2 8.58 16.02 11.73
N LEU A 3 7.71 15.22 12.36
CA LEU A 3 7.51 13.79 12.06
C LEU A 3 7.29 13.53 10.56
N CYS A 4 6.48 14.36 9.89
CA CYS A 4 6.21 14.27 8.46
C CYS A 4 7.49 14.36 7.61
N VAL A 5 8.41 15.26 7.96
CA VAL A 5 9.69 15.43 7.24
C VAL A 5 10.59 14.23 7.46
N LYS A 6 10.62 13.66 8.68
CA LYS A 6 11.37 12.43 8.97
C LYS A 6 10.83 11.26 8.14
N MET A 7 9.50 11.04 8.15
CA MET A 7 8.85 9.96 7.39
C MET A 7 9.07 10.08 5.89
N SER A 8 8.82 11.27 5.33
CA SER A 8 8.96 11.54 3.89
C SER A 8 10.40 11.34 3.41
N ARG A 9 11.40 11.87 4.12
CA ARG A 9 12.80 11.80 3.66
C ARG A 9 13.47 10.46 3.92
N LYS A 10 13.18 9.81 5.06
CA LYS A 10 13.92 8.60 5.47
C LYS A 10 13.30 7.30 4.97
N PHE A 11 11.98 7.20 4.91
CA PHE A 11 11.31 5.91 4.67
C PHE A 11 10.44 5.92 3.43
N LEU A 12 9.73 7.02 3.16
CA LEU A 12 8.70 7.07 2.12
C LEU A 12 9.11 7.82 0.84
N ALA A 13 10.38 8.19 0.69
CA ALA A 13 10.86 9.02 -0.42
C ALA A 13 10.63 8.41 -1.82
N ARG A 14 10.54 7.07 -1.90
CA ARG A 14 10.29 6.36 -3.17
C ARG A 14 8.81 6.10 -3.45
N VAL A 15 7.96 6.14 -2.42
CA VAL A 15 6.57 5.66 -2.52
C VAL A 15 5.53 6.76 -2.36
N SER A 16 5.87 7.87 -1.69
CA SER A 16 5.00 9.02 -1.50
C SER A 16 5.66 10.30 -2.04
N GLU A 17 4.87 11.14 -2.71
CA GLU A 17 5.33 12.46 -3.16
C GLU A 17 5.42 13.44 -1.98
N LYS A 18 4.43 13.38 -1.07
CA LYS A 18 4.30 14.32 0.04
C LYS A 18 3.70 13.63 1.26
N VAL A 19 4.15 14.03 2.44
CA VAL A 19 3.54 13.67 3.73
C VAL A 19 3.07 14.95 4.41
N SER A 20 1.78 15.04 4.73
CA SER A 20 1.18 16.22 5.38
C SER A 20 0.26 15.85 6.53
N ILE A 21 0.02 16.82 7.42
CA ILE A 21 -1.00 16.70 8.47
C ILE A 21 -2.38 16.94 7.85
N SER A 22 -3.35 16.14 8.29
CA SER A 22 -4.73 16.21 7.83
C SER A 22 -5.67 16.63 8.96
N ASN A 23 -6.61 17.50 8.62
CA ASN A 23 -7.68 17.96 9.52
C ASN A 23 -9.02 17.25 9.28
N ARG A 24 -9.11 16.43 8.22
CA ARG A 24 -10.34 15.68 7.85
C ARG A 24 -10.41 14.28 8.47
N LEU A 25 -9.29 13.77 8.98
CA LEU A 25 -9.22 12.45 9.60
C LEU A 25 -9.69 12.52 11.06
N THR A 26 -10.70 11.71 11.40
CA THR A 26 -11.23 11.58 12.76
C THR A 26 -10.73 10.30 13.43
N SER A 27 -11.20 9.14 12.96
CA SER A 27 -10.86 7.83 13.55
C SER A 27 -9.59 7.20 12.96
N SER A 28 -9.30 7.44 11.68
CA SER A 28 -8.16 6.82 11.02
C SER A 28 -6.83 7.52 11.38
N PRO A 29 -5.73 6.77 11.54
CA PRO A 29 -4.40 7.33 11.80
C PRO A 29 -3.82 8.07 10.60
N CYS A 30 -4.10 7.59 9.39
CA CYS A 30 -3.60 8.13 8.14
C CYS A 30 -4.44 7.66 6.96
N CYS A 31 -4.36 8.39 5.84
CA CYS A 31 -4.93 7.99 4.55
C CYS A 31 -4.00 8.37 3.40
N VAL A 32 -4.18 7.72 2.25
CA VAL A 32 -3.47 8.06 1.02
C VAL A 32 -4.41 8.78 0.08
N VAL A 33 -3.99 9.95 -0.39
CA VAL A 33 -4.72 10.75 -1.38
C VAL A 33 -3.89 10.90 -2.66
N THR A 34 -4.55 11.12 -3.78
CA THR A 34 -3.87 11.42 -5.05
C THR A 34 -3.76 12.93 -5.25
N SER A 35 -2.76 13.36 -6.01
CA SER A 35 -2.72 14.73 -6.52
C SER A 35 -3.90 15.01 -7.47
N GLU A 36 -4.21 16.30 -7.66
CA GLU A 36 -5.34 16.79 -8.46
C GLU A 36 -5.32 16.29 -9.92
N PHE A 37 -4.13 16.01 -10.47
CA PHE A 37 -3.93 15.55 -11.84
C PHE A 37 -3.65 14.04 -11.96
N GLY A 38 -3.74 13.29 -10.86
CA GLY A 38 -3.49 11.84 -10.82
C GLY A 38 -4.77 11.01 -10.93
N TRP A 39 -4.65 9.76 -11.38
CA TRP A 39 -5.74 8.79 -11.28
C TRP A 39 -6.16 8.55 -9.83
N SER A 40 -7.46 8.67 -9.54
CA SER A 40 -8.02 8.22 -8.27
C SER A 40 -7.82 6.71 -8.10
N ALA A 41 -7.94 6.20 -6.87
CA ALA A 41 -7.82 4.76 -6.62
C ALA A 41 -8.76 3.91 -7.50
N ASN A 42 -9.99 4.39 -7.69
CA ASN A 42 -10.97 3.74 -8.55
C ASN A 42 -10.56 3.83 -10.04
N MET A 43 -10.11 5.00 -10.48
CA MET A 43 -9.62 5.19 -11.85
C MET A 43 -8.42 4.30 -12.14
N GLU A 44 -7.46 4.21 -11.22
CA GLU A 44 -6.26 3.37 -11.35
C GLU A 44 -6.66 1.89 -11.52
N ARG A 45 -7.67 1.43 -10.79
CA ARG A 45 -8.20 0.06 -10.90
C ARG A 45 -8.86 -0.19 -12.25
N ILE A 46 -9.74 0.71 -12.71
CA ILE A 46 -10.44 0.58 -14.01
C ILE A 46 -9.43 0.63 -15.16
N MET A 47 -8.52 1.60 -15.13
CA MET A 47 -7.50 1.79 -16.16
C MET A 47 -6.52 0.62 -16.21
N LYS A 48 -6.07 0.09 -15.06
CA LYS A 48 -5.22 -1.12 -15.05
C LYS A 48 -5.93 -2.34 -15.66
N ALA A 49 -7.24 -2.47 -15.47
CA ALA A 49 -8.01 -3.55 -16.08
C ALA A 49 -8.15 -3.39 -17.61
N GLN A 50 -8.19 -2.15 -18.12
CA GLN A 50 -8.30 -1.83 -19.55
C GLN A 50 -6.94 -1.77 -20.28
N ALA A 51 -5.89 -1.31 -19.60
CA ALA A 51 -4.54 -1.10 -20.12
C ALA A 51 -3.74 -2.40 -20.38
N LEU A 52 -4.32 -3.57 -20.08
CA LEU A 52 -3.84 -4.86 -20.61
C LEU A 52 -3.79 -4.87 -22.16
N ARG A 53 -4.43 -3.89 -22.83
CA ARG A 53 -4.36 -3.68 -24.29
C ARG A 53 -3.28 -2.71 -24.76
N ASP A 54 -2.81 -1.77 -23.93
CA ASP A 54 -1.74 -0.82 -24.28
C ASP A 54 -1.02 -0.31 -23.02
N SER A 55 0.25 -0.72 -22.84
CA SER A 55 1.05 -0.42 -21.63
C SER A 55 1.76 0.94 -21.67
N SER A 56 1.71 1.64 -22.80
CA SER A 56 2.47 2.87 -23.03
C SER A 56 1.94 4.09 -22.26
N THR A 57 0.65 4.09 -21.88
CA THR A 57 -0.01 5.22 -21.20
C THR A 57 0.12 5.17 -19.67
N MET A 58 0.60 4.06 -19.10
CA MET A 58 0.54 3.81 -17.66
C MET A 58 1.61 4.58 -16.85
N GLY A 59 2.76 4.92 -17.47
CA GLY A 59 3.88 5.55 -16.77
C GLY A 59 3.68 7.02 -16.42
N TYR A 60 2.95 7.78 -17.24
CA TYR A 60 2.78 9.23 -17.05
C TYR A 60 1.61 9.58 -16.13
N MET A 61 0.65 8.67 -15.94
CA MET A 61 -0.52 8.86 -15.09
C MET A 61 -0.49 8.04 -13.81
N ALA A 62 0.64 7.40 -13.49
CA ALA A 62 0.89 6.78 -12.19
C ALA A 62 0.73 7.85 -11.11
N ALA A 63 -0.42 7.84 -10.44
CA ALA A 63 -0.83 8.93 -9.60
C ALA A 63 0.17 9.15 -8.46
N LYS A 64 0.67 10.37 -8.35
CA LYS A 64 1.55 10.74 -7.26
C LYS A 64 0.76 10.73 -5.96
N LYS A 65 1.11 9.78 -5.09
CA LYS A 65 0.40 9.50 -3.85
C LYS A 65 0.93 10.40 -2.73
N GLN A 66 0.02 10.99 -1.96
CA GLN A 66 0.34 11.81 -0.81
C GLN A 66 -0.22 11.14 0.44
N LEU A 67 0.60 11.05 1.50
CA LEU A 67 0.18 10.49 2.78
C LEU A 67 -0.28 11.61 3.70
N GLU A 68 -1.48 11.46 4.22
CA GLU A 68 -2.09 12.36 5.19
C GLU A 68 -2.11 11.71 6.56
N LEU A 69 -1.61 12.42 7.59
CA LEU A 69 -1.53 11.92 8.96
C LEU A 69 -2.52 12.65 9.88
N ASN A 70 -3.16 11.90 10.76
CA ASN A 70 -4.01 12.44 11.82
C ASN A 70 -3.16 12.74 13.08
N PRO A 71 -2.94 14.01 13.44
CA PRO A 71 -2.08 14.36 14.58
C PRO A 71 -2.72 14.00 15.93
N TYR A 72 -4.04 13.78 15.96
CA TYR A 72 -4.78 13.48 17.19
C TYR A 72 -4.80 11.98 17.51
N HIS A 73 -4.52 11.12 16.52
CA HIS A 73 -4.58 9.68 16.69
C HIS A 73 -3.45 9.17 17.62
N PRO A 74 -3.76 8.32 18.63
CA PRO A 74 -2.77 7.82 19.60
C PRO A 74 -1.54 7.17 18.94
N MET A 75 -1.73 6.38 17.89
CA MET A 75 -0.60 5.76 17.17
C MET A 75 0.35 6.79 16.55
N ILE A 76 -0.16 7.91 16.02
CA ILE A 76 0.69 8.94 15.39
C ILE A 76 1.48 9.70 16.47
N LYS A 77 0.88 9.91 17.65
CA LYS A 77 1.57 10.49 18.81
C LYS A 77 2.68 9.57 19.33
N ALA A 78 2.37 8.30 19.56
CA ALA A 78 3.37 7.31 19.98
C ALA A 78 4.52 7.20 18.96
N LEU A 79 4.19 7.21 17.66
CA LEU A 79 5.20 7.22 16.60
C LEU A 79 6.08 8.46 16.66
N LYS A 80 5.50 9.65 16.88
CA LYS A 80 6.26 10.91 17.07
C LYS A 80 7.26 10.77 18.21
N ASP A 81 6.81 10.26 19.35
CA ASP A 81 7.61 10.17 20.57
C ASP A 81 8.77 9.17 20.39
N GLN A 82 8.54 8.00 19.76
CA GLN A 82 9.61 7.06 19.38
C GLN A 82 10.63 7.68 18.42
N PHE A 83 10.19 8.49 17.47
CA PHE A 83 11.11 9.20 16.57
C PHE A 83 11.90 10.31 17.26
N GLU A 84 11.45 10.80 18.41
CA GLU A 84 12.12 11.82 19.23
C GLU A 84 13.09 11.19 20.24
N SER A 85 12.77 10.01 20.79
CA SER A 85 13.69 9.26 21.65
C SER A 85 14.90 8.70 20.90
N GLY A 86 14.79 8.51 19.58
CA GLY A 86 15.90 8.03 18.75
C GLY A 86 16.07 6.51 18.77
N ASP A 87 15.11 5.78 19.32
CA ASP A 87 15.12 4.33 19.39
C ASP A 87 14.97 3.67 17.99
N SER A 88 15.71 2.57 17.80
CA SER A 88 15.72 1.65 16.66
C SER A 88 15.14 2.15 15.32
N ILE A 89 16.01 2.72 14.47
CA ILE A 89 15.68 3.16 13.09
C ILE A 89 15.11 2.02 12.23
N LYS A 90 15.50 0.75 12.49
CA LYS A 90 15.04 -0.40 11.71
C LYS A 90 13.57 -0.70 11.97
N LEU A 91 13.16 -0.82 13.23
CA LEU A 91 11.77 -1.04 13.61
C LEU A 91 10.88 0.13 13.16
N ALA A 92 11.39 1.35 13.32
CA ALA A 92 10.68 2.56 12.89
C ALA A 92 10.42 2.57 11.37
N LYS A 93 11.33 2.03 10.56
CA LYS A 93 11.14 1.89 9.11
C LYS A 93 10.02 0.92 8.78
N ASP A 94 10.03 -0.27 9.37
CA ASP A 94 9.06 -1.32 9.08
C ASP A 94 7.67 -0.92 9.54
N LEU A 95 7.56 -0.26 10.69
CA LEU A 95 6.29 0.29 11.20
C LEU A 95 5.73 1.39 10.28
N VAL A 96 6.58 2.31 9.81
CA VAL A 96 6.15 3.38 8.88
C VAL A 96 5.73 2.80 7.53
N GLN A 97 6.45 1.80 7.02
CA GLN A 97 6.07 1.12 5.77
C GLN A 97 4.74 0.39 5.92
N LEU A 98 4.56 -0.36 7.01
CA LEU A 98 3.32 -1.08 7.30
C LEU A 98 2.14 -0.12 7.43
N LEU A 99 2.32 1.01 8.12
CA LEU A 99 1.32 2.06 8.25
C LEU A 99 0.94 2.64 6.88
N TYR A 100 1.91 2.88 6.01
CA TYR A 100 1.69 3.37 4.65
C TYR A 100 0.92 2.35 3.79
N ASP A 101 1.34 1.08 3.79
CA ASP A 101 0.69 0.03 3.00
C ASP A 101 -0.77 -0.21 3.46
N THR A 102 -1.01 -0.14 4.77
CA THR A 102 -2.36 -0.23 5.35
C THR A 102 -3.23 0.97 4.94
N ALA A 103 -2.64 2.17 4.92
CA ALA A 103 -3.31 3.37 4.43
C ALA A 103 -3.61 3.28 2.93
N LEU A 104 -2.72 2.67 2.15
CA LEU A 104 -2.86 2.46 0.71
C LEU A 104 -4.06 1.53 0.42
N LEU A 105 -4.13 0.40 1.13
CA LEU A 105 -5.24 -0.56 1.04
C LEU A 105 -6.58 0.06 1.43
N SER A 106 -6.65 0.71 2.60
CA SER A 106 -7.89 1.33 3.08
C SER A 106 -8.37 2.49 2.21
N SER A 107 -7.46 3.15 1.48
CA SER A 107 -7.79 4.20 0.51
C SER A 107 -8.15 3.65 -0.88
N GLY A 108 -8.22 2.32 -1.04
CA GLY A 108 -8.67 1.64 -2.26
C GLY A 108 -7.60 1.40 -3.32
N PHE A 109 -6.32 1.64 -3.01
CA PHE A 109 -5.23 1.36 -3.93
C PHE A 109 -4.72 -0.08 -3.79
N SER A 110 -4.12 -0.58 -4.87
CA SER A 110 -3.42 -1.87 -4.84
C SER A 110 -2.01 -1.74 -4.27
N LEU A 111 -1.57 -2.77 -3.53
CA LEU A 111 -0.17 -2.89 -3.11
C LEU A 111 0.74 -3.16 -4.30
N THR A 112 1.95 -2.61 -4.27
CA THR A 112 2.99 -2.91 -5.28
C THR A 112 3.53 -4.33 -5.13
N ASP A 113 3.77 -4.78 -3.89
CA ASP A 113 4.21 -6.14 -3.59
C ASP A 113 3.53 -6.66 -2.31
N PRO A 114 2.46 -7.47 -2.45
CA PRO A 114 1.77 -8.06 -1.31
C PRO A 114 2.65 -8.96 -0.44
N LYS A 115 3.71 -9.57 -1.00
CA LYS A 115 4.60 -10.47 -0.24
C LYS A 115 5.46 -9.70 0.75
N ILE A 116 5.90 -8.49 0.39
CA ILE A 116 6.64 -7.61 1.30
C ILE A 116 5.74 -7.20 2.47
N HIS A 117 4.52 -6.78 2.19
CA HIS A 117 3.56 -6.41 3.23
C HIS A 117 3.25 -7.58 4.18
N ALA A 118 3.02 -8.79 3.64
CA ALA A 118 2.80 -9.98 4.45
C ALA A 118 4.01 -10.31 5.35
N LYS A 119 5.24 -10.19 4.83
CA LYS A 119 6.47 -10.37 5.62
C LYS A 119 6.56 -9.38 6.78
N SER A 120 6.22 -8.11 6.56
CA SER A 120 6.20 -7.08 7.61
C SER A 120 5.17 -7.39 8.69
N ILE A 121 3.98 -7.88 8.33
CA ILE A 121 2.96 -8.34 9.29
C ILE A 121 3.50 -9.53 10.09
N HIS A 122 4.06 -10.55 9.42
CA HIS A 122 4.60 -11.72 10.11
C HIS A 122 5.72 -11.34 11.09
N HIS A 123 6.60 -10.43 10.70
CA HIS A 123 7.65 -9.93 11.59
C HIS A 123 7.06 -9.23 12.83
N LEU A 124 6.05 -8.38 12.65
CA LEU A 124 5.37 -7.72 13.78
C LEU A 124 4.70 -8.73 14.71
N VAL A 125 4.06 -9.78 14.16
CA VAL A 125 3.46 -10.85 14.96
C VAL A 125 4.52 -11.62 15.74
N CYS A 126 5.67 -11.94 15.13
CA CYS A 126 6.79 -12.57 15.83
C CYS A 126 7.30 -11.69 16.98
N MET A 127 7.41 -10.37 16.78
CA MET A 127 7.79 -9.43 17.83
C MET A 127 6.78 -9.38 18.97
N CYS A 128 5.48 -9.42 18.68
CA CYS A 128 4.44 -9.45 19.72
C CYS A 128 4.40 -10.76 20.51
N LEU A 129 4.96 -11.84 19.96
CA LEU A 129 5.04 -13.17 20.58
C LEU A 129 6.44 -13.48 21.15
N ASP A 130 7.35 -12.50 21.19
CA ASP A 130 8.74 -12.65 21.64
C ASP A 130 9.52 -13.77 20.95
N ILE A 131 9.21 -14.04 19.67
CA ILE A 131 9.91 -15.06 18.87
C ILE A 131 11.18 -14.43 18.28
N PRO A 132 12.37 -15.02 18.50
CA PRO A 132 13.61 -14.49 17.97
C PRO A 132 13.70 -14.61 16.44
N ASP A 133 14.26 -13.58 15.79
CA ASP A 133 14.40 -13.49 14.33
C ASP A 133 15.15 -14.68 13.68
N GLU A 134 16.01 -15.35 14.43
CA GLU A 134 16.81 -16.49 13.96
C GLU A 134 15.94 -17.73 13.67
N GLU A 135 14.80 -17.90 14.36
CA GLU A 135 13.84 -18.96 14.05
C GLU A 135 13.03 -18.66 12.77
N MET A 136 12.93 -17.39 12.38
CA MET A 136 12.21 -16.95 11.19
C MET A 136 12.98 -17.30 9.91
N LYS A 137 14.32 -17.16 9.91
CA LYS A 137 15.17 -17.48 8.75
C LYS A 137 15.25 -18.98 8.44
N GLY A 138 15.02 -19.84 9.44
CA GLY A 138 15.17 -21.29 9.32
C GLY A 138 13.97 -22.05 8.73
N LYS A 139 12.81 -21.41 8.56
CA LYS A 139 11.56 -22.12 8.17
C LYS A 139 10.72 -21.49 7.07
N CYS A 140 11.11 -20.34 6.51
CA CYS A 140 10.39 -19.72 5.39
C CYS A 140 10.90 -20.17 4.00
N VAL A 141 11.00 -21.49 3.80
CA VAL A 141 11.09 -22.11 2.47
C VAL A 141 10.15 -23.32 2.45
N ALA A 142 8.85 -23.08 2.26
CA ALA A 142 7.87 -23.95 1.60
C ALA A 142 6.44 -23.63 2.07
N ALA A 143 5.75 -22.78 1.31
CA ALA A 143 4.30 -22.74 1.09
C ALA A 143 4.05 -21.44 0.28
N ASP A 144 3.43 -21.40 -0.87
CA ASP A 144 2.76 -22.36 -1.74
C ASP A 144 2.67 -21.62 -3.09
N ASN A 145 3.14 -22.24 -4.18
CA ASN A 145 2.88 -21.76 -5.52
C ASN A 145 1.52 -22.32 -5.96
N GLY A 146 0.44 -21.76 -5.42
CA GLY A 146 -0.91 -21.99 -5.93
C GLY A 146 -1.16 -21.10 -7.17
N PRO A 147 -1.73 -21.64 -8.27
CA PRO A 147 -2.09 -20.82 -9.43
C PRO A 147 -3.12 -19.79 -8.99
N THR A 148 -2.88 -18.53 -9.36
CA THR A 148 -3.88 -17.47 -9.27
C THR A 148 -5.07 -17.88 -10.12
N VAL A 149 -6.19 -18.20 -9.47
CA VAL A 149 -7.46 -18.48 -10.15
C VAL A 149 -7.87 -17.20 -10.87
N ALA A 150 -7.79 -17.23 -12.20
CA ALA A 150 -8.34 -16.19 -13.05
C ALA A 150 -9.85 -16.05 -12.79
N PRO A 151 -10.44 -14.84 -12.88
CA PRO A 151 -11.90 -14.70 -12.84
C PRO A 151 -12.52 -15.45 -14.03
N PRO A 152 -13.74 -16.03 -13.89
CA PRO A 152 -14.37 -16.75 -14.99
C PRO A 152 -14.62 -15.81 -16.16
N ALA A 153 -14.05 -16.16 -17.31
CA ALA A 153 -14.49 -15.66 -18.60
C ALA A 153 -15.74 -16.44 -18.99
N GLU A 154 -16.92 -15.85 -18.79
CA GLU A 154 -18.14 -16.31 -19.42
C GLU A 154 -18.07 -15.91 -20.90
N ALA A 155 -17.75 -16.88 -21.75
CA ALA A 155 -17.97 -16.82 -23.18
C ALA A 155 -19.43 -17.20 -23.46
N GLY A 156 -20.24 -16.22 -23.85
CA GLY A 156 -21.51 -16.44 -24.54
C GLY A 156 -21.35 -15.97 -25.97
N ASP A 157 -20.97 -16.89 -26.85
CA ASP A 157 -20.98 -16.73 -28.30
C ASP A 157 -22.42 -17.05 -28.76
N ASP A 158 -23.13 -16.08 -29.32
CA ASP A 158 -24.31 -16.34 -30.16
C ASP A 158 -24.26 -15.37 -31.34
N ALA A 159 -23.51 -15.78 -32.35
CA ALA A 159 -23.58 -15.25 -33.70
C ALA A 159 -24.66 -16.02 -34.47
N GLY A 160 -25.91 -15.58 -34.35
CA GLY A 160 -26.98 -15.91 -35.28
C GLY A 160 -27.08 -14.83 -36.36
N MET A 161 -26.42 -15.06 -37.50
CA MET A 161 -26.71 -14.35 -38.76
C MET A 161 -28.10 -14.76 -39.25
N GLU A 162 -29.01 -13.81 -39.44
CA GLU A 162 -30.19 -14.00 -40.28
C GLU A 162 -30.23 -12.85 -41.30
N GLU A 163 -29.94 -13.20 -42.55
CA GLU A 163 -30.23 -12.37 -43.72
C GLU A 163 -31.74 -12.18 -43.81
N VAL A 164 -32.18 -10.95 -44.06
CA VAL A 164 -33.53 -10.67 -44.57
C VAL A 164 -33.36 -9.82 -45.81
N ASP A 165 -33.88 -10.37 -46.91
CA ASP A 165 -33.92 -9.88 -48.30
C ASP A 165 -34.23 -8.38 -48.47
#